data_AF-A0A7C3KWQ3-F1
#
_entry.id   AF-A0A7C3KWQ3-F1
#
_cell.length_a   1.000
_cell.length_b   1.000
_cell.length_c   1.000
_cell.angle_alpha   90.00
_cell.angle_beta   90.00
_cell.angle_gamma   90.00
#
_symmetry.space_group_name_H-M   'P 1'
#
loop_
_entity.id
_entity.type
_entity.pdbx_description
1 polymer ?
#
loop_
_entity_poly.entity_id
_entity_poly.type
_entity_poly.pdbx_seq_one_letter_code
_entity_poly.pdbx_strand_id
1 'polypeptide(L)'
;MTNPRDGRKWIVAAVFAALASGAFAQNAGPTERAAADLAGFRTVHTALTTRISNPPPKSTTQTGFLGIATSTDKRGLFVVEVAEDSPAMRAGIQPGDIIIVVGSSRPRTPDDLRDLLQARSPGDKLTVHVLRDGKTLETTATLTATSKPMKLNEERAYLGLTLGEPEGEGAPVRRVTQRSPAAEAGIRTGDLVLKVDAQALDDPARLDVVLNEKEPGDALAILLRRGEEEIEVKVTLAEDPNAGRSQSFSPRNVWRRDVFRLAVIGIEYPDVKHNEQVRLEDWREQLFSAGTYKDKRNATGQPVYGSLNDFYQEVSNGKLRIEGKVFDWVQVGKNRAEYSEGTGTSARSRTTLFNEVFAKLQEREGENVLEGYDGIFFLYAGARFQTSRGGLYWPHRSTVRLGNRTYPYFIMQEGGPRMSDISVMAHEFGHMLGLPDLYARPENPGSEGLGVWCLMSNQTGGGRPQHMGAWCKEQLGWLKPTVIDPTVPQKLILGPVNGSDVECFKVLIRPDGSEYLLLENRRRAGFDSSLPAEGLLIWHVVGNRPVLQESHGVDGPSGPRSYVSMVPYPSESNTMFTPFTTPSSKSQLGGGLPVYITNIRQLPDGRVTFYIGYQFQ
;
A
#
# COMPACT_ATOMS: atom_id res chain seq x y z
N MET A 1 50.35 -30.23 -41.51
CA MET A 1 49.45 -31.25 -42.08
C MET A 1 48.99 -32.16 -40.95
N THR A 2 47.67 -32.18 -40.72
CA THR A 2 46.81 -33.07 -39.89
C THR A 2 47.34 -33.84 -38.67
N ASN A 3 46.78 -33.53 -37.50
CA ASN A 3 46.36 -34.47 -36.42
C ASN A 3 45.27 -33.75 -35.58
N PRO A 4 44.23 -34.42 -34.99
CA PRO A 4 44.37 -34.91 -33.60
C PRO A 4 43.45 -36.07 -33.10
N ARG A 5 44.02 -36.85 -32.15
CA ARG A 5 43.56 -37.19 -30.76
C ARG A 5 42.63 -38.38 -30.43
N ASP A 6 43.28 -39.39 -29.82
CA ASP A 6 42.91 -40.36 -28.77
C ASP A 6 42.19 -39.75 -27.54
N GLY A 7 41.48 -40.44 -26.64
CA GLY A 7 41.42 -41.87 -26.31
C GLY A 7 41.62 -42.12 -24.79
N ARG A 8 40.52 -42.08 -24.01
CA ARG A 8 40.19 -42.81 -22.75
C ARG A 8 41.15 -42.92 -21.53
N LYS A 9 40.51 -42.66 -20.37
CA LYS A 9 40.56 -43.32 -19.01
C LYS A 9 41.55 -42.81 -17.95
N TRP A 10 41.19 -43.14 -16.68
CA TRP A 10 41.89 -43.13 -15.37
C TRP A 10 41.37 -42.08 -14.35
N ILE A 11 41.08 -42.33 -13.05
CA ILE A 11 41.37 -43.41 -12.08
C ILE A 11 40.33 -43.42 -10.93
N VAL A 12 40.03 -44.63 -10.41
CA VAL A 12 39.49 -44.89 -9.06
C VAL A 12 40.61 -45.50 -8.22
N ALA A 13 40.79 -45.07 -6.97
CA ALA A 13 41.56 -45.81 -5.97
C ALA A 13 41.03 -45.55 -4.55
N ALA A 14 40.84 -46.65 -3.81
CA ALA A 14 40.59 -46.70 -2.37
C ALA A 14 41.65 -47.63 -1.74
N VAL A 15 41.94 -47.45 -0.43
CA VAL A 15 41.99 -48.49 0.63
C VAL A 15 42.79 -48.04 1.89
N PHE A 16 42.07 -48.06 3.02
CA PHE A 16 42.31 -48.33 4.46
C PHE A 16 43.70 -48.50 5.14
N ALA A 17 43.82 -47.99 6.39
CA ALA A 17 43.87 -48.74 7.68
C ALA A 17 44.03 -47.77 8.93
N ALA A 18 43.08 -47.76 9.90
CA ALA A 18 43.15 -48.31 11.30
C ALA A 18 43.92 -47.42 12.34
N LEU A 19 43.53 -47.15 13.61
CA LEU A 19 42.60 -47.71 14.62
C LEU A 19 42.46 -46.76 15.86
N ALA A 20 41.28 -46.80 16.52
CA ALA A 20 40.97 -46.58 17.97
C ALA A 20 41.23 -45.19 18.62
N SER A 21 40.42 -44.62 19.55
CA SER A 21 39.26 -45.04 20.35
C SER A 21 38.74 -43.83 21.17
N GLY A 22 37.42 -43.73 21.45
CA GLY A 22 36.90 -42.84 22.49
C GLY A 22 35.43 -42.42 22.33
N ALA A 23 34.52 -43.12 23.03
CA ALA A 23 33.09 -42.82 23.20
C ALA A 23 32.85 -41.38 23.75
N PHE A 24 31.74 -40.68 23.47
CA PHE A 24 30.35 -41.01 23.77
C PHE A 24 29.39 -40.33 22.78
N ALA A 25 28.47 -41.10 22.19
CA ALA A 25 27.20 -40.60 21.69
C ALA A 25 26.11 -41.20 22.59
N GLN A 26 25.41 -40.36 23.35
CA GLN A 26 24.11 -40.71 23.93
C GLN A 26 23.23 -39.45 24.02
N ASN A 27 22.05 -39.58 23.41
CA ASN A 27 20.82 -38.81 23.60
C ASN A 27 20.77 -37.36 23.07
N ALA A 28 20.47 -37.25 21.78
CA ALA A 28 19.58 -36.17 21.30
C ALA A 28 18.25 -36.82 20.87
N GLY A 29 17.31 -36.94 21.79
CA GLY A 29 15.90 -37.08 21.43
C GLY A 29 15.42 -35.81 20.71
N PRO A 30 14.22 -35.81 20.11
CA PRO A 30 13.68 -34.60 19.49
C PRO A 30 13.63 -33.53 20.58
N THR A 31 14.37 -32.44 20.41
CA THR A 31 14.23 -31.26 21.24
C THR A 31 12.80 -30.78 21.08
N GLU A 32 11.97 -31.09 22.07
CA GLU A 32 10.73 -30.38 22.34
C GLU A 32 11.09 -28.89 22.30
N ARG A 33 10.68 -28.20 21.23
CA ARG A 33 10.84 -26.75 21.12
C ARG A 33 10.17 -26.17 22.36
N ALA A 34 10.95 -25.64 23.30
CA ALA A 34 10.44 -25.01 24.51
C ALA A 34 9.31 -24.05 24.10
N ALA A 35 8.11 -24.27 24.62
CA ALA A 35 6.99 -23.37 24.39
C ALA A 35 7.43 -21.96 24.80
N ALA A 36 7.18 -20.98 23.93
CA ALA A 36 7.53 -19.59 24.24
C ALA A 36 6.87 -19.20 25.58
N ASP A 37 7.64 -18.61 26.50
CA ASP A 37 7.08 -18.06 27.72
C ASP A 37 6.22 -16.84 27.36
N LEU A 38 4.90 -17.04 27.37
CA LEU A 38 3.90 -16.02 27.07
C LEU A 38 3.35 -15.34 28.33
N ALA A 39 3.96 -15.55 29.50
CA ALA A 39 3.55 -14.90 30.72
C ALA A 39 3.57 -13.36 30.56
N GLY A 40 2.44 -12.72 30.87
CA GLY A 40 2.27 -11.28 30.78
C GLY A 40 1.98 -10.73 29.38
N PHE A 41 1.94 -11.58 28.34
CA PHE A 41 1.46 -11.16 27.01
C PHE A 41 -0.07 -11.07 26.99
N ARG A 42 -0.58 -9.99 26.39
CA ARG A 42 -2.01 -9.72 26.23
C ARG A 42 -2.44 -9.86 24.78
N THR A 43 -3.61 -10.44 24.59
CA THR A 43 -4.27 -10.59 23.29
C THR A 43 -5.13 -9.37 22.96
N VAL A 44 -5.75 -9.33 21.79
CA VAL A 44 -6.77 -8.34 21.41
C VAL A 44 -7.94 -8.24 22.41
N HIS A 45 -8.21 -9.29 23.18
CA HIS A 45 -9.28 -9.29 24.18
C HIS A 45 -8.85 -8.79 25.58
N THR A 46 -7.55 -8.82 25.87
CA THR A 46 -7.01 -8.58 27.23
C THR A 46 -6.04 -7.40 27.30
N ALA A 47 -5.73 -6.79 26.16
CA ALA A 47 -4.89 -5.61 26.06
C ALA A 47 -5.52 -4.42 26.80
N LEU A 48 -4.66 -3.53 27.31
CA LEU A 48 -5.11 -2.28 27.91
C LEU A 48 -5.42 -1.29 26.80
N THR A 49 -6.65 -0.80 26.78
CA THR A 49 -7.20 -0.01 25.68
C THR A 49 -7.45 1.43 26.06
N THR A 50 -7.36 2.33 25.07
CA THR A 50 -7.79 3.72 25.19
C THR A 50 -8.94 4.02 24.22
N ARG A 51 -9.49 5.23 24.28
CA ARG A 51 -10.52 5.72 23.35
C ARG A 51 -9.98 6.88 22.54
N ILE A 52 -10.41 6.95 21.28
CA ILE A 52 -10.20 8.15 20.46
C ILE A 52 -10.95 9.30 21.13
N SER A 53 -10.26 10.39 21.40
CA SER A 53 -10.82 11.58 22.04
C SER A 53 -10.49 12.79 21.19
N ASN A 54 -11.47 13.67 20.97
CA ASN A 54 -11.27 14.94 20.27
C ASN A 54 -11.00 16.01 21.33
N PRO A 55 -9.75 16.25 21.76
CA PRO A 55 -9.49 17.38 22.65
C PRO A 55 -9.89 18.68 21.92
N PRO A 56 -10.37 19.71 22.65
CA PRO A 56 -10.59 21.02 22.06
C PRO A 56 -9.31 21.49 21.37
N PRO A 57 -9.39 22.30 20.30
CA PRO A 57 -8.25 22.72 19.50
C PRO A 57 -7.29 23.53 20.37
N LYS A 58 -6.37 22.87 21.06
CA LYS A 58 -5.16 23.51 21.56
C LYS A 58 -4.25 23.61 20.35
N SER A 59 -4.05 24.87 19.95
CA SER A 59 -2.98 25.38 19.09
C SER A 59 -1.99 24.31 18.65
N THR A 60 -1.95 24.10 17.34
CA THR A 60 -0.88 23.45 16.57
C THR A 60 0.46 24.12 16.84
N THR A 61 1.01 23.94 18.03
CA THR A 61 2.41 24.18 18.32
C THR A 61 3.08 22.82 18.23
N GLN A 62 3.96 22.67 17.24
CA GLN A 62 4.88 21.55 17.18
C GLN A 62 5.52 21.40 18.56
N THR A 63 5.59 20.19 19.09
CA THR A 63 6.23 19.94 20.39
C THR A 63 7.74 19.87 20.21
N GLY A 64 8.50 20.44 21.13
CA GLY A 64 9.95 20.38 21.13
C GLY A 64 10.48 18.94 21.26
N PHE A 65 11.38 18.56 20.36
CA PHE A 65 12.06 17.27 20.35
C PHE A 65 13.49 17.44 20.86
N LEU A 66 13.90 16.60 21.82
CA LEU A 66 15.27 16.56 22.34
C LEU A 66 16.08 15.38 21.77
N GLY A 67 15.42 14.25 21.48
CA GLY A 67 16.04 13.06 20.87
C GLY A 67 16.81 12.17 21.84
N ILE A 68 16.24 11.92 23.02
CA ILE A 68 16.78 11.00 24.03
C ILE A 68 15.73 9.99 24.48
N ALA A 69 16.16 8.77 24.77
CA ALA A 69 15.39 7.80 25.53
C ALA A 69 15.91 7.75 26.96
N THR A 70 15.01 7.75 27.95
CA THR A 70 15.40 7.73 29.36
C THR A 70 14.66 6.65 30.14
N SER A 71 15.33 6.15 31.17
CA SER A 71 14.76 5.28 32.20
C SER A 71 14.92 5.95 33.58
N THR A 72 14.18 5.47 34.58
CA THR A 72 14.22 6.06 35.92
C THR A 72 15.44 5.58 36.70
N ASP A 73 16.25 6.49 37.25
CA ASP A 73 17.36 6.22 38.18
C ASP A 73 17.14 6.99 39.50
N LYS A 74 17.71 6.52 40.60
CA LYS A 74 17.59 7.16 41.92
C LYS A 74 18.09 8.62 41.93
N ARG A 75 19.02 8.96 41.03
CA ARG A 75 19.66 10.28 40.92
C ARG A 75 18.96 11.20 39.92
N GLY A 76 18.17 10.67 38.99
CA GLY A 76 17.54 11.42 37.90
C GLY A 76 17.09 10.49 36.76
N LEU A 77 17.08 10.98 35.53
CA LEU A 77 16.71 10.19 34.36
C LEU A 77 17.94 9.66 33.64
N PHE A 78 18.13 8.34 33.67
CA PHE A 78 19.24 7.68 33.00
C PHE A 78 19.00 7.64 31.50
N VAL A 79 19.89 8.23 30.72
CA VAL A 79 19.85 8.28 29.26
C VAL A 79 20.27 6.91 28.72
N VAL A 80 19.30 6.19 28.17
CA VAL A 80 19.50 4.88 27.56
C VAL A 80 20.03 5.04 26.14
N GLU A 81 19.53 6.03 25.41
CA GLU A 81 19.83 6.25 24.00
C GLU A 81 19.80 7.73 23.66
N VAL A 82 20.65 8.14 22.70
CA VAL A 82 20.65 9.49 22.13
C VAL A 82 20.63 9.37 20.61
N ALA A 83 19.66 10.01 19.97
CA ALA A 83 19.44 9.91 18.53
C ALA A 83 20.53 10.66 17.73
N GLU A 84 20.93 10.09 16.59
CA GLU A 84 21.84 10.72 15.63
C GLU A 84 21.27 12.05 15.10
N ASP A 85 22.12 13.06 14.95
CA ASP A 85 21.75 14.44 14.56
C ASP A 85 20.65 15.09 15.42
N SER A 86 20.38 14.55 16.61
CA SER A 86 19.39 15.12 17.52
C SER A 86 19.89 16.38 18.25
N PRO A 87 18.98 17.22 18.78
CA PRO A 87 19.36 18.29 19.69
C PRO A 87 20.20 17.85 20.87
N ALA A 88 19.93 16.67 21.44
CA ALA A 88 20.69 16.11 22.53
C ALA A 88 22.11 15.71 22.12
N MET A 89 22.27 15.05 20.97
CA MET A 89 23.59 14.70 20.44
C MET A 89 24.39 15.96 20.12
N ARG A 90 23.78 16.97 19.49
CA ARG A 90 24.42 18.27 19.24
C ARG A 90 24.76 19.02 20.53
N ALA A 91 23.98 18.83 21.58
CA ALA A 91 24.25 19.32 22.92
C ALA A 91 25.27 18.45 23.69
N GLY A 92 25.80 17.38 23.08
CA GLY A 92 26.81 16.53 23.68
C GLY A 92 26.30 15.59 24.77
N ILE A 93 24.99 15.39 24.89
CA ILE A 93 24.38 14.37 25.75
C ILE A 93 24.69 13.00 25.15
N GLN A 94 25.00 12.01 25.99
CA GLN A 94 25.45 10.68 25.59
C GLN A 94 24.65 9.59 26.33
N PRO A 95 24.51 8.38 25.73
CA PRO A 95 24.06 7.21 26.48
C PRO A 95 24.92 7.01 27.74
N GLY A 96 24.30 6.75 28.88
CA GLY A 96 24.96 6.65 30.18
C GLY A 96 24.87 7.90 31.05
N ASP A 97 24.50 9.05 30.50
CA ASP A 97 24.24 10.27 31.28
C ASP A 97 23.03 10.11 32.21
N ILE A 98 23.01 10.87 33.32
CA ILE A 98 21.80 11.01 34.16
C ILE A 98 21.34 12.45 34.14
N ILE A 99 20.19 12.73 33.54
CA ILE A 99 19.58 14.06 33.52
C ILE A 99 19.03 14.38 34.91
N ILE A 100 19.47 15.50 35.45
CA ILE A 100 19.11 15.94 36.81
C ILE A 100 18.35 17.27 36.82
N VAL A 101 18.52 18.11 35.80
CA VAL A 101 17.79 19.38 35.62
C VAL A 101 17.52 19.61 34.13
N VAL A 102 16.32 20.10 33.83
CA VAL A 102 15.90 20.52 32.49
C VAL A 102 15.18 21.86 32.62
N GLY A 103 15.79 22.92 32.09
CA GLY A 103 15.38 24.31 32.35
C GLY A 103 15.44 24.61 33.84
N SER A 104 14.30 24.99 34.43
CA SER A 104 14.15 25.21 35.87
C SER A 104 13.61 23.99 36.64
N SER A 105 13.35 22.88 35.95
CA SER A 105 12.64 21.71 36.49
C SER A 105 13.55 20.51 36.70
N ARG A 106 13.22 19.65 37.66
CA ARG A 106 13.97 18.42 37.96
C ARG A 106 13.09 17.19 37.66
N PRO A 107 13.08 16.72 36.40
CA PRO A 107 12.24 15.58 36.04
C PRO A 107 12.70 14.33 36.80
N ARG A 108 11.76 13.60 37.38
CA ARG A 108 12.00 12.36 38.13
C ARG A 108 11.54 11.14 37.36
N THR A 109 10.54 11.31 36.51
CA THR A 109 10.02 10.27 35.61
C THR A 109 10.20 10.69 34.16
N PRO A 110 10.27 9.74 33.21
CA PRO A 110 10.29 10.08 31.79
C PRO A 110 9.01 10.82 31.35
N ASP A 111 7.89 10.66 32.07
CA ASP A 111 6.65 11.41 31.83
C ASP A 111 6.83 12.89 32.23
N ASP A 112 7.50 13.19 33.34
CA ASP A 112 7.83 14.57 33.72
C ASP A 112 8.69 15.26 32.64
N LEU A 113 9.71 14.55 32.14
CA LEU A 113 10.56 15.05 31.07
C LEU A 113 9.76 15.27 29.78
N ARG A 114 8.83 14.37 29.48
CA ARG A 114 7.93 14.49 28.34
C ARG A 114 7.06 15.75 28.46
N ASP A 115 6.41 15.96 29.60
CA ASP A 115 5.54 17.12 29.83
C ASP A 115 6.33 18.44 29.71
N LEU A 116 7.57 18.47 30.22
CA LEU A 116 8.47 19.61 30.08
C LEU A 116 8.82 19.92 28.62
N LEU A 117 9.04 18.90 27.80
CA LEU A 117 9.35 19.07 26.37
C LEU A 117 8.11 19.43 25.56
N GLN A 118 6.93 18.90 25.92
CA GLN A 118 5.65 19.23 25.27
C GLN A 118 5.19 20.67 25.50
N ALA A 119 5.61 21.28 26.61
CA ALA A 119 5.33 22.68 26.90
C ALA A 119 6.20 23.67 26.09
N ARG A 120 7.06 23.18 25.18
CA ARG A 120 8.05 23.95 24.42
C ARG A 120 7.89 23.77 22.93
N SER A 121 8.33 24.78 22.17
CA SER A 121 8.30 24.80 20.71
C SER A 121 9.67 24.44 20.11
N PRO A 122 9.73 23.90 18.88
CA PRO A 122 10.94 23.85 18.08
C PRO A 122 11.61 25.22 17.98
N GLY A 123 12.93 25.25 18.11
CA GLY A 123 13.73 26.47 18.21
C GLY A 123 13.97 26.94 19.65
N ASP A 124 13.18 26.48 20.62
CA ASP A 124 13.41 26.79 22.03
C ASP A 124 14.76 26.21 22.49
N LYS A 125 15.52 27.02 23.23
CA LYS A 125 16.76 26.59 23.88
C LYS A 125 16.46 26.11 25.29
N LEU A 126 16.98 24.95 25.64
CA LEU A 126 16.76 24.28 26.91
C LEU A 126 18.10 23.94 27.55
N THR A 127 18.37 24.52 28.71
CA THR A 127 19.51 24.11 29.54
C THR A 127 19.22 22.75 30.14
N VAL A 128 20.15 21.80 29.99
CA VAL A 128 20.07 20.44 30.53
C VAL A 128 21.31 20.20 31.36
N HIS A 129 21.11 19.82 32.62
CA HIS A 129 22.20 19.39 33.49
C HIS A 129 22.21 17.86 33.49
N VAL A 130 23.35 17.29 33.12
CA VAL A 130 23.59 15.84 33.13
C VAL A 130 24.68 15.49 34.14
N LEU A 131 24.56 14.35 34.78
CA LEU A 131 25.61 13.74 35.59
C LEU A 131 26.34 12.72 34.71
N ARG A 132 27.63 12.95 34.46
CA ARG A 132 28.54 12.05 33.73
C ARG A 132 29.77 11.81 34.57
N ASP A 133 30.11 10.54 34.81
CA ASP A 133 31.27 10.14 35.64
C ASP A 133 31.32 10.85 37.01
N GLY A 134 30.16 11.06 37.62
CA GLY A 134 30.04 11.73 38.93
C GLY A 134 30.17 13.26 38.91
N LYS A 135 30.38 13.88 37.74
CA LYS A 135 30.43 15.34 37.56
C LYS A 135 29.16 15.87 36.92
N THR A 136 28.68 17.02 37.39
CA THR A 136 27.55 17.72 36.75
C THR A 136 28.08 18.54 35.58
N LEU A 137 27.56 18.28 34.39
CA LEU A 137 27.81 19.04 33.17
C LEU A 137 26.54 19.80 32.83
N GLU A 138 26.70 21.07 32.47
CA GLU A 138 25.62 21.90 31.95
C GLU A 138 25.76 21.98 30.43
N THR A 139 24.67 21.73 29.71
CA THR A 139 24.61 21.89 28.26
C THR A 139 23.33 22.62 27.85
N THR A 140 23.30 23.18 26.65
CA THR A 140 22.11 23.80 26.07
C THR A 140 21.73 23.06 24.80
N ALA A 141 20.52 22.51 24.77
CA ALA A 141 19.95 21.89 23.59
C ALA A 141 18.93 22.83 22.93
N THR A 142 19.07 23.08 21.64
CA THR A 142 18.04 23.76 20.84
C THR A 142 17.07 22.72 20.32
N LEU A 143 15.85 22.71 20.85
CA LEU A 143 14.81 21.75 20.48
C LEU A 143 14.48 21.85 18.98
N THR A 144 14.20 20.73 18.34
CA THR A 144 13.72 20.69 16.94
C THR A 144 12.29 20.20 16.89
N ALA A 145 11.66 20.22 15.72
CA ALA A 145 10.38 19.55 15.53
C ALA A 145 10.56 18.03 15.66
N THR A 146 9.55 17.33 16.17
CA THR A 146 9.50 15.86 16.27
C THR A 146 9.57 15.17 14.90
N SER A 147 9.27 15.92 13.83
CA SER A 147 9.40 15.53 12.43
C SER A 147 9.36 16.77 11.53
N LYS A 148 9.79 16.64 10.27
CA LYS A 148 9.39 17.59 9.22
C LYS A 148 7.94 17.23 8.84
N PRO A 149 6.95 18.11 9.08
CA PRO A 149 5.58 17.80 8.69
C PRO A 149 5.52 17.53 7.19
N MET A 150 4.77 16.51 6.79
CA MET A 150 4.44 16.32 5.38
C MET A 150 3.72 17.58 4.88
N LYS A 151 4.30 18.25 3.88
CA LYS A 151 3.55 19.21 3.07
C LYS A 151 2.66 18.37 2.16
N LEU A 152 1.38 18.21 2.50
CA LEU A 152 0.41 17.75 1.49
C LEU A 152 0.30 18.88 0.47
N ASN A 153 1.05 18.79 -0.64
CA ASN A 153 0.82 19.69 -1.76
C ASN A 153 -0.55 19.35 -2.36
N GLU A 154 -1.51 20.25 -2.18
CA GLU A 154 -2.84 20.15 -2.81
C GLU A 154 -2.78 20.50 -4.30
N GLU A 155 -1.69 21.12 -4.74
CA GLU A 155 -1.46 21.61 -6.10
C GLU A 155 -0.28 20.84 -6.72
N ARG A 156 -0.55 20.02 -7.74
CA ARG A 156 0.48 19.24 -8.46
C ARG A 156 0.86 19.91 -9.76
N ALA A 157 2.16 19.95 -10.06
CA ALA A 157 2.64 20.41 -11.36
C ALA A 157 2.26 19.43 -12.48
N TYR A 158 1.78 19.97 -13.59
CA TYR A 158 1.18 19.23 -14.69
C TYR A 158 1.79 19.65 -16.02
N LEU A 159 2.21 18.66 -16.80
CA LEU A 159 2.81 18.85 -18.12
C LEU A 159 1.87 18.46 -19.26
N GLY A 160 1.07 17.40 -19.07
CA GLY A 160 0.11 16.89 -20.05
C GLY A 160 0.68 16.03 -21.18
N LEU A 161 1.77 15.31 -20.91
CA LEU A 161 2.32 14.28 -21.80
C LEU A 161 1.94 12.86 -21.35
N THR A 162 1.82 11.96 -22.31
CA THR A 162 1.81 10.50 -22.05
C THR A 162 2.89 9.88 -22.92
N LEU A 163 3.84 9.23 -22.27
CA LEU A 163 4.94 8.52 -22.91
C LEU A 163 4.60 7.04 -23.06
N GLY A 164 5.21 6.38 -24.04
CA GLY A 164 5.15 4.94 -24.23
C GLY A 164 6.38 4.26 -23.64
N GLU A 165 6.42 2.93 -23.78
CA GLU A 165 7.58 2.13 -23.41
C GLU A 165 8.87 2.66 -24.07
N PRO A 166 10.02 2.58 -23.38
CA PRO A 166 11.30 3.04 -23.90
C PRO A 166 11.60 2.48 -25.29
N GLU A 167 12.02 3.35 -26.21
CA GLU A 167 12.53 3.00 -27.53
C GLU A 167 13.97 3.51 -27.64
N GLY A 168 14.94 2.62 -27.38
CA GLY A 168 16.36 2.99 -27.36
C GLY A 168 16.72 3.86 -26.15
N GLU A 169 17.18 5.08 -26.40
CA GLU A 169 17.67 6.03 -25.36
C GLU A 169 16.59 7.02 -24.88
N GLY A 170 15.33 6.83 -25.27
CA GLY A 170 14.25 7.74 -24.88
C GLY A 170 12.88 7.10 -24.89
N ALA A 171 11.86 7.87 -24.53
CA ALA A 171 10.48 7.43 -24.42
C ALA A 171 9.56 8.15 -25.44
N PRO A 172 8.82 7.43 -26.30
CA PRO A 172 8.02 8.03 -27.36
C PRO A 172 6.77 8.69 -26.80
N VAL A 173 6.46 9.90 -27.24
CA VAL A 173 5.22 10.62 -26.91
C VAL A 173 4.06 9.93 -27.62
N ARG A 174 3.23 9.24 -26.85
CA ARG A 174 2.01 8.58 -27.33
C ARG A 174 0.84 9.54 -27.39
N ARG A 175 0.81 10.52 -26.50
CA ARG A 175 -0.26 11.51 -26.44
C ARG A 175 0.22 12.83 -25.85
N VAL A 176 -0.30 13.91 -26.41
CA VAL A 176 -0.21 15.26 -25.85
C VAL A 176 -1.62 15.74 -25.55
N THR A 177 -1.91 16.09 -24.30
CA THR A 177 -3.22 16.60 -23.90
C THR A 177 -3.44 17.99 -24.49
N GLN A 178 -4.60 18.24 -25.09
CA GLN A 178 -4.91 19.57 -25.65
C GLN A 178 -4.92 20.65 -24.57
N ARG A 179 -4.38 21.84 -24.89
CA ARG A 179 -4.24 22.99 -23.96
C ARG A 179 -3.44 22.65 -22.70
N SER A 180 -2.57 21.64 -22.77
CA SER A 180 -1.59 21.39 -21.73
C SER A 180 -0.32 22.19 -21.98
N PRO A 181 0.52 22.40 -20.96
CA PRO A 181 1.83 23.02 -21.14
C PRO A 181 2.68 22.37 -22.24
N ALA A 182 2.64 21.05 -22.37
CA ALA A 182 3.36 20.35 -23.42
C ALA A 182 2.82 20.64 -24.83
N ALA A 183 1.50 20.78 -24.97
CA ALA A 183 0.89 21.19 -26.23
C ALA A 183 1.27 22.63 -26.59
N GLU A 184 1.25 23.54 -25.61
CA GLU A 184 1.64 24.94 -25.77
C GLU A 184 3.13 25.07 -26.12
N ALA A 185 3.96 24.19 -25.56
CA ALA A 185 5.38 24.11 -25.85
C ALA A 185 5.70 23.39 -27.18
N GLY A 186 4.67 22.96 -27.93
CA GLY A 186 4.83 22.42 -29.28
C GLY A 186 5.30 20.98 -29.35
N ILE A 187 5.21 20.22 -28.25
CA ILE A 187 5.46 18.78 -28.22
C ILE A 187 4.32 18.06 -28.94
N ARG A 188 4.63 17.01 -29.70
CA ARG A 188 3.70 16.29 -30.57
C ARG A 188 3.76 14.79 -30.34
N THR A 189 2.66 14.11 -30.63
CA THR A 189 2.65 12.65 -30.71
C THR A 189 3.67 12.20 -31.76
N GLY A 190 4.50 11.22 -31.41
CA GLY A 190 5.60 10.71 -32.23
C GLY A 190 6.97 11.31 -31.91
N ASP A 191 7.06 12.36 -31.09
CA ASP A 191 8.34 12.83 -30.56
C ASP A 191 8.94 11.77 -29.63
N LEU A 192 10.26 11.64 -29.57
CA LEU A 192 10.96 10.75 -28.64
C LEU A 192 11.63 11.59 -27.55
N VAL A 193 11.12 11.57 -26.31
CA VAL A 193 11.72 12.33 -25.21
C VAL A 193 12.98 11.63 -24.72
N LEU A 194 14.11 12.33 -24.79
CA LEU A 194 15.43 11.82 -24.42
C LEU A 194 15.83 12.23 -23.01
N LYS A 195 15.52 13.48 -22.61
CA LYS A 195 15.86 14.02 -21.30
C LYS A 195 14.78 14.93 -20.77
N VAL A 196 14.71 15.00 -19.46
CA VAL A 196 13.90 15.96 -18.71
C VAL A 196 14.83 16.62 -17.68
N ASP A 197 14.95 17.95 -17.75
CA ASP A 197 16.04 18.74 -17.17
C ASP A 197 17.41 18.10 -17.49
N ALA A 198 18.24 17.84 -16.48
CA ALA A 198 19.55 17.21 -16.66
C ALA A 198 19.50 15.67 -16.71
N GLN A 199 18.32 15.06 -16.59
CA GLN A 199 18.17 13.61 -16.41
C GLN A 199 17.80 12.91 -17.72
N ALA A 200 18.50 11.83 -18.05
CA ALA A 200 18.13 10.94 -19.15
C ALA A 200 16.82 10.21 -18.84
N LEU A 201 15.98 10.05 -19.86
CA LEU A 201 14.65 9.46 -19.74
C LEU A 201 14.63 8.04 -20.33
N ASP A 202 15.31 7.14 -19.65
CA ASP A 202 15.37 5.70 -19.92
C ASP A 202 14.16 4.93 -19.34
N ASP A 203 13.41 5.55 -18.43
CA ASP A 203 12.17 5.06 -17.85
C ASP A 203 11.09 6.18 -17.89
N PRO A 204 9.92 5.94 -18.52
CA PRO A 204 8.80 6.87 -18.53
C PRO A 204 8.33 7.31 -17.14
N ALA A 205 8.47 6.47 -16.11
CA ALA A 205 8.11 6.80 -14.73
C ALA A 205 8.95 7.95 -14.15
N ARG A 206 10.13 8.20 -14.72
CA ARG A 206 11.04 9.25 -14.29
C ARG A 206 10.53 10.66 -14.61
N LEU A 207 9.70 10.81 -15.64
CA LEU A 207 9.02 12.07 -15.91
C LEU A 207 8.09 12.43 -14.74
N ASP A 208 7.36 11.45 -14.20
CA ASP A 208 6.48 11.67 -13.06
C ASP A 208 7.28 12.08 -11.81
N VAL A 209 8.44 11.47 -11.57
CA VAL A 209 9.35 11.86 -10.47
C VAL A 209 9.78 13.32 -10.59
N VAL A 210 10.24 13.75 -11.77
CA VAL A 210 10.68 15.14 -11.97
C VAL A 210 9.52 16.13 -11.80
N LEU A 211 8.33 15.81 -12.30
CA LEU A 211 7.16 16.67 -12.12
C LEU A 211 6.72 16.80 -10.65
N ASN A 212 6.97 15.78 -9.83
CA ASN A 212 6.62 15.80 -8.40
C ASN A 212 7.56 16.68 -7.57
N GLU A 213 8.76 16.97 -8.06
CA GLU A 213 9.72 17.87 -7.41
C GLU A 213 9.47 19.34 -7.77
N LYS A 214 8.48 19.62 -8.62
CA LYS A 214 8.18 20.95 -9.16
C LYS A 214 6.83 21.46 -8.68
N GLU A 215 6.68 22.77 -8.67
CA GLU A 215 5.43 23.47 -8.37
C GLU A 215 4.75 23.96 -9.67
N PRO A 216 3.42 24.14 -9.70
CA PRO A 216 2.77 24.84 -10.79
C PRO A 216 3.42 26.21 -11.04
N GLY A 217 3.74 26.50 -12.30
CA GLY A 217 4.49 27.69 -12.70
C GLY A 217 6.00 27.47 -12.84
N ASP A 218 6.55 26.36 -12.36
CA ASP A 218 7.96 26.03 -12.58
C ASP A 218 8.27 25.75 -14.05
N ALA A 219 9.50 26.07 -14.45
CA ALA A 219 9.98 25.71 -15.77
C ALA A 219 10.66 24.32 -15.78
N LEU A 220 10.40 23.58 -16.84
CA LEU A 220 10.94 22.26 -17.12
C LEU A 220 11.59 22.25 -18.50
N ALA A 221 12.86 21.85 -18.60
CA ALA A 221 13.51 21.63 -19.89
C ALA A 221 13.27 20.19 -20.36
N ILE A 222 12.97 20.00 -21.64
CA ILE A 222 12.73 18.68 -22.24
C ILE A 222 13.54 18.60 -23.51
N LEU A 223 14.49 17.66 -23.57
CA LEU A 223 15.16 17.31 -24.81
C LEU A 223 14.37 16.20 -25.49
N LEU A 224 13.88 16.45 -26.70
CA LEU A 224 13.16 15.48 -27.51
C LEU A 224 13.79 15.31 -28.88
N ARG A 225 13.56 14.18 -29.53
CA ARG A 225 13.95 13.91 -30.91
C ARG A 225 12.71 13.84 -31.79
N ARG A 226 12.73 14.56 -32.91
CA ARG A 226 11.66 14.57 -33.91
C ARG A 226 12.28 14.30 -35.28
N GLY A 227 12.10 13.08 -35.79
CA GLY A 227 12.87 12.63 -36.95
C GLY A 227 14.34 12.45 -36.59
N GLU A 228 15.24 13.14 -37.30
CA GLU A 228 16.69 13.11 -37.05
C GLU A 228 17.18 14.26 -36.17
N GLU A 229 16.32 15.23 -35.85
CA GLU A 229 16.70 16.42 -35.08
C GLU A 229 16.42 16.26 -33.58
N GLU A 230 17.34 16.75 -32.75
CA GLU A 230 17.13 16.91 -31.30
C GLU A 230 16.74 18.37 -31.00
N ILE A 231 15.65 18.54 -30.26
CA ILE A 231 15.00 19.81 -29.97
C ILE A 231 14.88 19.92 -28.45
N GLU A 232 15.43 20.99 -27.87
CA GLU A 232 15.20 21.32 -26.46
C GLU A 232 14.02 22.29 -26.35
N VAL A 233 13.04 21.92 -25.51
CA VAL A 233 11.81 22.66 -25.29
C VAL A 233 11.72 23.03 -23.82
N LYS A 234 11.53 24.32 -23.52
CA LYS A 234 11.26 24.78 -22.16
C LYS A 234 9.76 24.93 -21.95
N VAL A 235 9.23 24.27 -20.93
CA VAL A 235 7.80 24.20 -20.63
C VAL A 235 7.54 24.82 -19.27
N THR A 236 6.56 25.73 -19.17
CA THR A 236 6.07 26.21 -17.87
C THR A 236 4.95 25.30 -17.40
N LEU A 237 5.15 24.61 -16.29
CA LEU A 237 4.18 23.64 -15.75
C LEU A 237 2.91 24.36 -15.28
N ALA A 238 1.76 23.71 -15.49
CA ALA A 238 0.47 24.20 -15.02
C ALA A 238 0.05 23.45 -13.75
N GLU A 239 -1.04 23.90 -13.13
CA GLU A 239 -1.71 23.11 -12.08
C GLU A 239 -2.44 21.92 -12.73
N ASP A 240 -2.33 20.72 -12.14
CA ASP A 240 -3.10 19.56 -12.59
C ASP A 240 -4.60 19.84 -12.40
N PRO A 241 -5.42 19.86 -13.47
CA PRO A 241 -6.86 20.10 -13.35
C PRO A 241 -7.63 19.00 -12.58
N ASN A 242 -6.94 17.92 -12.17
CA ASN A 242 -7.45 16.88 -11.29
C ASN A 242 -6.78 16.84 -9.90
N ALA A 243 -5.79 17.69 -9.63
CA ALA A 243 -5.35 17.94 -8.26
C ALA A 243 -6.54 18.51 -7.46
N GLY A 244 -6.81 17.94 -6.28
CA GLY A 244 -8.05 18.19 -5.52
C GLY A 244 -9.30 17.40 -5.98
N ARG A 245 -9.30 16.73 -7.14
CA ARG A 245 -10.37 15.79 -7.56
C ARG A 245 -10.13 14.33 -7.17
N SER A 246 -9.15 14.05 -6.30
CA SER A 246 -9.23 12.83 -5.50
C SER A 246 -10.49 12.99 -4.64
N GLN A 247 -11.58 12.28 -4.98
CA GLN A 247 -12.74 12.21 -4.11
C GLN A 247 -12.21 11.92 -2.71
N SER A 248 -12.33 12.87 -1.77
CA SER A 248 -11.89 12.62 -0.41
C SER A 248 -12.66 11.38 0.04
N PHE A 249 -11.96 10.28 0.26
CA PHE A 249 -12.60 9.04 0.62
C PHE A 249 -13.45 9.30 1.87
N SER A 250 -14.75 9.05 1.76
CA SER A 250 -15.70 9.23 2.85
C SER A 250 -16.09 7.86 3.39
N PRO A 251 -15.74 7.54 4.65
CA PRO A 251 -16.18 6.30 5.29
C PRO A 251 -17.70 6.13 5.36
N ARG A 252 -18.47 7.21 5.13
CA ARG A 252 -19.94 7.19 5.11
C ARG A 252 -20.52 6.56 3.84
N ASN A 253 -19.76 6.50 2.75
CA ASN A 253 -20.25 6.08 1.44
C ASN A 253 -19.86 4.63 1.08
N VAL A 254 -19.36 3.87 2.06
CA VAL A 254 -18.96 2.47 1.85
C VAL A 254 -20.15 1.51 1.95
N TRP A 255 -20.03 0.37 1.29
CA TRP A 255 -21.01 -0.70 1.37
C TRP A 255 -21.00 -1.38 2.74
N ARG A 256 -22.20 -1.63 3.31
CA ARG A 256 -22.37 -2.21 4.65
C ARG A 256 -23.32 -3.42 4.71
N ARG A 257 -24.01 -3.73 3.60
CA ARG A 257 -24.96 -4.85 3.58
C ARG A 257 -24.21 -6.15 3.38
N ASP A 258 -24.83 -7.25 3.79
CA ASP A 258 -24.29 -8.60 3.72
C ASP A 258 -24.32 -9.23 2.32
N VAL A 259 -25.16 -8.72 1.42
CA VAL A 259 -25.29 -9.21 0.04
C VAL A 259 -25.18 -8.07 -0.96
N PHE A 260 -24.27 -8.18 -1.93
CA PHE A 260 -24.21 -7.31 -3.10
C PHE A 260 -24.76 -8.03 -4.32
N ARG A 261 -25.84 -7.52 -4.93
CA ARG A 261 -26.44 -8.12 -6.14
C ARG A 261 -25.82 -7.51 -7.40
N LEU A 262 -25.10 -8.30 -8.17
CA LEU A 262 -24.36 -7.86 -9.37
C LEU A 262 -25.02 -8.36 -10.66
N ALA A 263 -25.38 -7.44 -11.56
CA ALA A 263 -25.81 -7.79 -12.92
C ALA A 263 -24.57 -7.85 -13.83
N VAL A 264 -24.34 -8.97 -14.50
CA VAL A 264 -23.19 -9.13 -15.42
C VAL A 264 -23.69 -9.14 -16.85
N ILE A 265 -23.31 -8.12 -17.62
CA ILE A 265 -23.79 -7.92 -18.99
C ILE A 265 -22.61 -8.04 -19.95
N GLY A 266 -22.62 -9.11 -20.74
CA GLY A 266 -21.69 -9.30 -21.85
C GLY A 266 -21.98 -8.32 -22.99
N ILE A 267 -20.96 -7.68 -23.55
CA ILE A 267 -21.06 -6.76 -24.68
C ILE A 267 -20.26 -7.32 -25.85
N GLU A 268 -20.93 -7.60 -26.95
CA GLU A 268 -20.34 -8.09 -28.20
C GLU A 268 -20.46 -7.07 -29.32
N TYR A 269 -19.45 -7.01 -30.20
CA TYR A 269 -19.37 -6.07 -31.32
C TYR A 269 -19.47 -6.81 -32.67
N PRO A 270 -19.74 -6.10 -33.78
CA PRO A 270 -19.69 -6.70 -35.12
C PRO A 270 -18.28 -7.22 -35.48
N ASP A 271 -17.23 -6.48 -35.10
CA ASP A 271 -15.81 -6.79 -35.37
C ASP A 271 -15.15 -7.68 -34.32
N VAL A 272 -15.70 -7.76 -33.11
CA VAL A 272 -15.12 -8.52 -31.99
C VAL A 272 -16.20 -9.35 -31.30
N LYS A 273 -16.04 -10.67 -31.42
CA LYS A 273 -16.90 -11.69 -30.82
C LYS A 273 -16.37 -12.18 -29.49
N HIS A 274 -17.28 -12.61 -28.62
CA HIS A 274 -16.88 -13.25 -27.38
C HIS A 274 -16.25 -14.62 -27.65
N ASN A 275 -15.46 -15.12 -26.71
CA ASN A 275 -14.88 -16.45 -26.84
C ASN A 275 -15.95 -17.54 -26.66
N GLU A 276 -16.31 -18.21 -27.76
CA GLU A 276 -17.32 -19.28 -27.78
C GLU A 276 -16.96 -20.49 -26.87
N GLN A 277 -15.68 -20.67 -26.51
CA GLN A 277 -15.27 -21.70 -25.56
C GLN A 277 -15.69 -21.37 -24.12
N VAL A 278 -15.92 -20.10 -23.80
CA VAL A 278 -16.28 -19.62 -22.47
C VAL A 278 -17.79 -19.40 -22.42
N ARG A 279 -18.52 -20.34 -21.82
CA ARG A 279 -19.98 -20.29 -21.73
C ARG A 279 -20.40 -19.36 -20.59
N LEU A 280 -21.65 -18.94 -20.60
CA LEU A 280 -22.22 -18.11 -19.54
C LEU A 280 -22.14 -18.77 -18.16
N GLU A 281 -22.26 -20.10 -18.08
CA GLU A 281 -22.10 -20.81 -16.80
C GLU A 281 -20.67 -20.77 -16.28
N ASP A 282 -19.66 -20.73 -17.15
CA ASP A 282 -18.28 -20.62 -16.71
C ASP A 282 -18.04 -19.24 -16.04
N TRP A 283 -18.67 -18.18 -16.57
CA TRP A 283 -18.71 -16.86 -15.90
C TRP A 283 -19.51 -16.89 -14.60
N ARG A 284 -20.64 -17.59 -14.56
CA ARG A 284 -21.47 -17.72 -13.35
C ARG A 284 -20.70 -18.45 -12.24
N GLU A 285 -20.00 -19.53 -12.58
CA GLU A 285 -19.16 -20.29 -11.65
C GLU A 285 -18.02 -19.41 -11.12
N GLN A 286 -17.32 -18.68 -12.00
CA GLN A 286 -16.22 -17.80 -11.62
C GLN A 286 -16.64 -16.60 -10.76
N LEU A 287 -17.85 -16.07 -10.92
CA LEU A 287 -18.28 -14.86 -10.21
C LEU A 287 -19.07 -15.16 -8.93
N PHE A 288 -19.91 -16.18 -8.94
CA PHE A 288 -20.96 -16.34 -7.91
C PHE A 288 -20.91 -17.65 -7.13
N SER A 289 -20.16 -18.66 -7.58
CA SER A 289 -20.10 -19.93 -6.85
C SER A 289 -19.49 -19.78 -5.45
N ALA A 290 -19.76 -20.73 -4.55
CA ALA A 290 -19.27 -20.71 -3.18
C ALA A 290 -18.66 -22.08 -2.82
N GLY A 291 -17.36 -22.12 -2.58
CA GLY A 291 -16.58 -23.28 -2.17
C GLY A 291 -16.31 -24.30 -3.28
N THR A 292 -16.88 -24.12 -4.48
CA THR A 292 -16.83 -25.11 -5.56
C THR A 292 -15.87 -24.77 -6.70
N TYR A 293 -15.39 -23.52 -6.81
CA TYR A 293 -14.53 -23.06 -7.91
C TYR A 293 -13.05 -22.88 -7.51
N LYS A 294 -12.55 -23.82 -6.72
CA LYS A 294 -11.15 -23.89 -6.28
C LYS A 294 -10.49 -25.17 -6.79
N ASP A 295 -9.17 -25.13 -6.99
CA ASP A 295 -8.35 -26.28 -7.40
C ASP A 295 -8.79 -26.92 -8.74
N LYS A 296 -9.37 -26.10 -9.62
CA LYS A 296 -9.80 -26.49 -10.99
C LYS A 296 -9.00 -25.72 -12.04
N ARG A 297 -9.36 -25.92 -13.30
CA ARG A 297 -9.02 -25.03 -14.42
C ARG A 297 -10.29 -24.36 -14.94
N ASN A 298 -10.19 -23.10 -15.38
CA ASN A 298 -11.28 -22.41 -16.06
C ASN A 298 -11.51 -22.98 -17.48
N ALA A 299 -12.51 -22.46 -18.19
CA ALA A 299 -12.89 -22.91 -19.53
C ALA A 299 -11.74 -22.89 -20.56
N THR A 300 -10.75 -22.01 -20.40
CA THR A 300 -9.58 -21.89 -21.28
C THR A 300 -8.30 -22.48 -20.68
N GLY A 301 -8.42 -23.27 -19.61
CA GLY A 301 -7.35 -24.10 -19.07
C GLY A 301 -6.43 -23.43 -18.04
N GLN A 302 -6.67 -22.20 -17.58
CA GLN A 302 -5.86 -21.56 -16.54
C GLN A 302 -6.27 -22.07 -15.14
N PRO A 303 -5.34 -22.20 -14.17
CA PRO A 303 -5.68 -22.59 -12.81
C PRO A 303 -6.59 -21.55 -12.14
N VAL A 304 -7.51 -22.01 -11.30
CA VAL A 304 -8.43 -21.16 -10.51
C VAL A 304 -8.27 -21.43 -9.02
N TYR A 305 -8.50 -20.40 -8.21
CA TYR A 305 -8.24 -20.43 -6.77
C TYR A 305 -9.47 -20.08 -5.91
N GLY A 306 -10.63 -20.01 -6.54
CA GLY A 306 -11.90 -19.58 -5.97
C GLY A 306 -12.62 -18.62 -6.93
N SER A 307 -13.91 -18.45 -6.71
CA SER A 307 -14.71 -17.43 -7.40
C SER A 307 -14.49 -16.03 -6.80
N LEU A 308 -15.04 -15.00 -7.45
CA LEU A 308 -15.10 -13.65 -6.87
C LEU A 308 -15.87 -13.65 -5.53
N ASN A 309 -16.95 -14.41 -5.44
CA ASN A 309 -17.73 -14.59 -4.22
C ASN A 309 -16.92 -15.34 -3.13
N ASP A 310 -16.12 -16.35 -3.48
CA ASP A 310 -15.22 -17.03 -2.54
C ASP A 310 -14.19 -16.07 -1.96
N PHE A 311 -13.57 -15.25 -2.81
CA PHE A 311 -12.62 -14.23 -2.38
C PHE A 311 -13.26 -13.26 -1.39
N TYR A 312 -14.43 -12.71 -1.73
CA TYR A 312 -15.11 -11.74 -0.89
C TYR A 312 -15.67 -12.35 0.41
N GLN A 313 -16.08 -13.62 0.40
CA GLN A 313 -16.42 -14.34 1.63
C GLN A 313 -15.19 -14.54 2.52
N GLU A 314 -14.03 -14.90 1.97
CA GLU A 314 -12.81 -15.10 2.76
C GLU A 314 -12.30 -13.78 3.35
N VAL A 315 -12.12 -12.73 2.53
CA VAL A 315 -11.54 -11.45 2.97
C VAL A 315 -12.43 -10.69 3.95
N SER A 316 -13.75 -10.92 3.90
CA SER A 316 -14.74 -10.29 4.79
C SER A 316 -15.09 -11.14 6.02
N ASN A 317 -14.52 -12.34 6.17
CA ASN A 317 -14.91 -13.33 7.16
C ASN A 317 -16.43 -13.65 7.11
N GLY A 318 -16.96 -13.85 5.90
CA GLY A 318 -18.37 -14.19 5.65
C GLY A 318 -19.34 -13.03 5.77
N LYS A 319 -18.88 -11.80 6.00
CA LYS A 319 -19.73 -10.60 6.14
C LYS A 319 -20.24 -10.05 4.81
N LEU A 320 -19.67 -10.48 3.69
CA LEU A 320 -20.14 -10.14 2.36
C LEU A 320 -20.29 -11.39 1.49
N ARG A 321 -21.42 -11.46 0.78
CA ARG A 321 -21.68 -12.42 -0.28
C ARG A 321 -22.01 -11.66 -1.56
N ILE A 322 -21.56 -12.19 -2.69
CA ILE A 322 -21.87 -11.67 -4.01
C ILE A 322 -22.81 -12.64 -4.71
N GLU A 323 -23.95 -12.13 -5.14
CA GLU A 323 -24.97 -12.91 -5.85
C GLU A 323 -25.35 -12.15 -7.13
N GLY A 324 -25.86 -12.84 -8.14
CA GLY A 324 -26.19 -12.16 -9.40
C GLY A 324 -26.62 -13.06 -10.53
N LYS A 325 -26.77 -12.43 -11.71
CA LYS A 325 -27.08 -13.09 -12.98
C LYS A 325 -26.05 -12.67 -14.02
N VAL A 326 -25.60 -13.65 -14.80
CA VAL A 326 -24.92 -13.40 -16.07
C VAL A 326 -25.97 -13.43 -17.17
N PHE A 327 -26.14 -12.31 -17.86
CA PHE A 327 -27.09 -12.18 -18.96
C PHE A 327 -26.46 -12.66 -20.27
N ASP A 328 -27.30 -13.09 -21.22
CA ASP A 328 -26.84 -13.36 -22.58
C ASP A 328 -26.16 -12.13 -23.18
N TRP A 329 -25.14 -12.36 -23.99
CA TRP A 329 -24.39 -11.31 -24.67
C TRP A 329 -25.32 -10.35 -25.42
N VAL A 330 -25.02 -9.06 -25.32
CA VAL A 330 -25.71 -7.99 -26.02
C VAL A 330 -24.87 -7.59 -27.22
N GLN A 331 -25.37 -7.86 -28.42
CA GLN A 331 -24.71 -7.44 -29.65
C GLN A 331 -25.05 -5.98 -29.97
N VAL A 332 -24.03 -5.13 -29.92
CA VAL A 332 -24.13 -3.71 -30.26
C VAL A 332 -23.86 -3.45 -31.75
N GLY A 333 -24.26 -2.28 -32.24
CA GLY A 333 -24.34 -1.98 -33.66
C GLY A 333 -23.06 -1.45 -34.30
N LYS A 334 -22.13 -0.87 -33.52
CA LYS A 334 -20.86 -0.33 -34.04
C LYS A 334 -19.67 -1.23 -33.72
N ASN A 335 -18.59 -1.09 -34.46
CA ASN A 335 -17.34 -1.76 -34.13
C ASN A 335 -16.79 -1.26 -32.79
N ARG A 336 -16.00 -2.10 -32.12
CA ARG A 336 -15.51 -1.84 -30.76
C ARG A 336 -14.78 -0.50 -30.64
N ALA A 337 -13.91 -0.18 -31.59
CA ALA A 337 -13.14 1.07 -31.56
C ALA A 337 -14.02 2.33 -31.68
N GLU A 338 -15.15 2.25 -32.41
CA GLU A 338 -16.02 3.40 -32.68
C GLU A 338 -16.74 3.92 -31.43
N TYR A 339 -16.94 3.08 -30.39
CA TYR A 339 -17.45 3.54 -29.10
C TYR A 339 -16.41 4.33 -28.28
N SER A 340 -15.13 4.24 -28.66
CA SER A 340 -14.02 4.97 -28.04
C SER A 340 -13.60 6.22 -28.83
N GLU A 341 -14.02 6.37 -30.09
CA GLU A 341 -13.65 7.48 -30.96
C GLU A 341 -14.57 8.70 -30.76
N GLY A 342 -14.04 9.71 -30.09
CA GLY A 342 -14.72 10.95 -29.73
C GLY A 342 -13.86 11.68 -28.69
N THR A 343 -13.03 12.60 -29.18
CA THR A 343 -11.96 13.28 -28.43
C THR A 343 -12.47 13.97 -27.16
N GLY A 344 -12.02 13.48 -26.00
CA GLY A 344 -12.25 14.12 -24.70
C GLY A 344 -12.98 13.24 -23.70
N THR A 345 -12.61 13.39 -22.45
CA THR A 345 -13.21 12.77 -21.25
C THR A 345 -14.66 13.18 -20.99
N SER A 346 -15.39 13.69 -21.98
CA SER A 346 -16.78 14.09 -21.81
C SER A 346 -17.64 12.87 -21.47
N ALA A 347 -18.49 13.00 -20.46
CA ALA A 347 -19.39 11.94 -20.01
C ALA A 347 -20.32 11.43 -21.12
N ARG A 348 -20.51 12.21 -22.19
CA ARG A 348 -21.49 11.98 -23.25
C ARG A 348 -21.08 10.89 -24.27
N SER A 349 -19.79 10.67 -24.51
CA SER A 349 -19.32 9.58 -25.39
C SER A 349 -19.42 8.21 -24.68
N ARG A 350 -19.02 8.13 -23.41
CA ARG A 350 -19.10 6.91 -22.59
C ARG A 350 -20.52 6.36 -22.42
N THR A 351 -21.54 7.23 -22.39
CA THR A 351 -22.92 6.77 -22.22
C THR A 351 -23.50 6.13 -23.47
N THR A 352 -22.94 6.36 -24.66
CA THR A 352 -23.51 5.83 -25.91
C THR A 352 -23.55 4.31 -25.91
N LEU A 353 -22.44 3.66 -25.54
CA LEU A 353 -22.36 2.21 -25.43
C LEU A 353 -23.39 1.68 -24.43
N PHE A 354 -23.40 2.23 -23.21
CA PHE A 354 -24.27 1.73 -22.16
C PHE A 354 -25.75 1.96 -22.45
N ASN A 355 -26.11 3.10 -23.05
CA ASN A 355 -27.49 3.38 -23.46
C ASN A 355 -27.98 2.35 -24.49
N GLU A 356 -27.15 2.01 -25.47
CA GLU A 356 -27.49 0.98 -26.47
C GLU A 356 -27.61 -0.41 -25.84
N VAL A 357 -26.66 -0.77 -24.96
CA VAL A 357 -26.69 -2.02 -24.20
C VAL A 357 -27.98 -2.13 -23.38
N PHE A 358 -28.37 -1.06 -22.69
CA PHE A 358 -29.61 -1.03 -21.92
C PHE A 358 -30.85 -1.14 -22.79
N ALA A 359 -30.94 -0.37 -23.88
CA ALA A 359 -32.09 -0.44 -24.79
C ALA A 359 -32.30 -1.88 -25.31
N LYS A 360 -31.23 -2.55 -25.76
CA LYS A 360 -31.29 -3.93 -26.24
C LYS A 360 -31.61 -4.94 -25.13
N LEU A 361 -31.07 -4.74 -23.93
CA LEU A 361 -31.37 -5.60 -22.79
C LEU A 361 -32.83 -5.47 -22.34
N GLN A 362 -33.36 -4.25 -22.30
CA GLN A 362 -34.75 -3.96 -21.94
C GLN A 362 -35.74 -4.44 -23.01
N GLU A 363 -35.39 -4.33 -24.29
CA GLU A 363 -36.19 -4.90 -25.39
C GLU A 363 -36.32 -6.43 -25.23
N ARG A 364 -35.23 -7.11 -24.85
CA ARG A 364 -35.20 -8.56 -24.71
C ARG A 364 -35.85 -9.08 -23.42
N GLU A 365 -35.62 -8.40 -22.30
CA GLU A 365 -35.93 -8.94 -20.96
C GLU A 365 -36.89 -8.06 -20.14
N GLY A 366 -37.35 -6.93 -20.71
CA GLY A 366 -38.28 -5.99 -20.10
C GLY A 366 -37.62 -4.78 -19.43
N GLU A 367 -38.39 -3.70 -19.30
CA GLU A 367 -37.92 -2.40 -18.78
C GLU A 367 -37.27 -2.47 -17.38
N ASN A 368 -37.76 -3.38 -16.53
CA ASN A 368 -37.35 -3.54 -15.14
C ASN A 368 -36.25 -4.60 -14.94
N VAL A 369 -35.60 -5.07 -16.00
CA VAL A 369 -34.60 -6.16 -15.96
C VAL A 369 -33.46 -5.97 -14.95
N LEU A 370 -33.10 -4.71 -14.64
CA LEU A 370 -32.05 -4.38 -13.67
C LEU A 370 -32.57 -4.01 -12.28
N GLU A 371 -33.89 -4.04 -12.04
CA GLU A 371 -34.44 -3.87 -10.69
C GLU A 371 -33.93 -4.96 -9.75
N GLY A 372 -33.70 -4.61 -8.49
CA GLY A 372 -33.13 -5.52 -7.49
C GLY A 372 -31.60 -5.67 -7.52
N TYR A 373 -30.89 -5.27 -8.58
CA TYR A 373 -29.42 -5.26 -8.58
C TYR A 373 -28.85 -3.99 -7.94
N ASP A 374 -27.69 -4.11 -7.31
CA ASP A 374 -26.96 -3.05 -6.62
C ASP A 374 -25.88 -2.40 -7.50
N GLY A 375 -25.36 -3.14 -8.49
CA GLY A 375 -24.38 -2.66 -9.44
C GLY A 375 -24.30 -3.52 -10.70
N ILE A 376 -23.53 -3.05 -11.67
CA ILE A 376 -23.41 -3.67 -12.99
C ILE A 376 -21.93 -3.98 -13.28
N PHE A 377 -21.66 -5.18 -13.80
CA PHE A 377 -20.40 -5.53 -14.42
C PHE A 377 -20.60 -5.62 -15.93
N PHE A 378 -20.01 -4.69 -16.67
CA PHE A 378 -19.93 -4.79 -18.13
C PHE A 378 -18.70 -5.61 -18.54
N LEU A 379 -18.93 -6.74 -19.17
CA LEU A 379 -17.89 -7.63 -19.67
C LEU A 379 -17.81 -7.48 -21.18
N TYR A 380 -16.78 -6.83 -21.71
CA TYR A 380 -16.67 -6.62 -23.16
C TYR A 380 -15.90 -7.73 -23.86
N ALA A 381 -16.37 -8.10 -25.05
CA ALA A 381 -15.81 -9.17 -25.87
C ALA A 381 -14.35 -8.94 -26.30
N GLY A 382 -13.60 -10.04 -26.39
CA GLY A 382 -12.22 -10.07 -26.86
C GLY A 382 -11.15 -9.77 -25.80
N ALA A 383 -9.91 -9.69 -26.28
CA ALA A 383 -8.75 -9.34 -25.45
C ALA A 383 -8.76 -7.86 -25.04
N ARG A 384 -7.89 -7.52 -24.08
CA ARG A 384 -7.71 -6.15 -23.57
C ARG A 384 -7.57 -5.16 -24.72
N PHE A 385 -8.44 -4.15 -24.72
CA PHE A 385 -8.38 -3.08 -25.72
C PHE A 385 -7.23 -2.12 -25.39
N GLN A 386 -6.41 -1.78 -26.39
CA GLN A 386 -5.30 -0.85 -26.19
C GLN A 386 -5.84 0.59 -26.09
N THR A 387 -5.90 1.10 -24.86
CA THR A 387 -6.36 2.47 -24.57
C THR A 387 -5.60 3.03 -23.37
N SER A 388 -5.60 4.35 -23.24
CA SER A 388 -4.99 5.02 -22.09
C SER A 388 -5.86 4.91 -20.84
N ARG A 389 -5.26 5.06 -19.66
CA ARG A 389 -5.98 5.20 -18.38
C ARG A 389 -7.08 6.26 -18.51
N GLY A 390 -8.28 5.92 -18.04
CA GLY A 390 -9.49 6.77 -18.13
C GLY A 390 -10.28 6.66 -19.43
N GLY A 391 -9.81 5.87 -20.40
CA GLY A 391 -10.57 5.45 -21.58
C GLY A 391 -11.70 4.48 -21.22
N LEU A 392 -12.70 4.36 -22.09
CA LEU A 392 -13.89 3.52 -21.85
C LEU A 392 -13.53 2.05 -21.57
N TYR A 393 -12.57 1.50 -22.32
CA TYR A 393 -12.18 0.09 -22.22
C TYR A 393 -10.98 -0.16 -21.29
N TRP A 394 -10.43 0.89 -20.68
CA TRP A 394 -9.51 0.71 -19.56
C TRP A 394 -10.33 0.22 -18.36
N PRO A 395 -9.93 -0.86 -17.66
CA PRO A 395 -10.64 -1.32 -16.48
C PRO A 395 -10.85 -0.17 -15.49
N HIS A 396 -12.12 0.09 -15.16
CA HIS A 396 -12.48 1.15 -14.24
C HIS A 396 -13.88 0.95 -13.67
N ARG A 397 -14.10 1.58 -12.51
CA ARG A 397 -15.40 1.83 -11.90
C ARG A 397 -15.92 3.23 -12.21
N SER A 398 -17.22 3.36 -12.48
CA SER A 398 -17.92 4.64 -12.58
C SER A 398 -19.41 4.46 -12.25
N THR A 399 -20.25 5.40 -12.67
CA THR A 399 -21.71 5.32 -12.55
C THR A 399 -22.36 5.55 -13.90
N VAL A 400 -23.47 4.87 -14.14
CA VAL A 400 -24.29 5.04 -15.34
C VAL A 400 -25.75 5.19 -14.93
N ARG A 401 -26.52 5.97 -15.69
CA ARG A 401 -27.93 6.22 -15.41
C ARG A 401 -28.81 5.39 -16.34
N LEU A 402 -29.82 4.75 -15.79
CA LEU A 402 -30.91 4.09 -16.51
C LEU A 402 -32.23 4.60 -15.96
N GLY A 403 -32.99 5.34 -16.79
CA GLY A 403 -34.19 6.06 -16.36
C GLY A 403 -33.89 7.01 -15.19
N ASN A 404 -34.55 6.77 -14.05
CA ASN A 404 -34.37 7.57 -12.84
C ASN A 404 -33.30 7.04 -11.87
N ARG A 405 -32.74 5.87 -12.14
CA ARG A 405 -31.79 5.21 -11.24
C ARG A 405 -30.36 5.35 -11.76
N THR A 406 -29.43 5.57 -10.83
CA THR A 406 -28.00 5.57 -11.09
C THR A 406 -27.41 4.27 -10.53
N TYR A 407 -26.75 3.50 -11.39
CA TYR A 407 -26.06 2.29 -11.01
C TYR A 407 -24.55 2.55 -10.96
N PRO A 408 -23.84 2.12 -9.90
CA PRO A 408 -22.41 1.95 -10.00
C PRO A 408 -22.13 0.80 -10.99
N TYR A 409 -21.07 0.94 -11.79
CA TYR A 409 -20.61 -0.14 -12.66
C TYR A 409 -19.10 -0.23 -12.65
N PHE A 410 -18.58 -1.40 -12.99
CA PHE A 410 -17.23 -1.54 -13.51
C PHE A 410 -17.24 -2.26 -14.86
N ILE A 411 -16.21 -2.01 -15.67
CA ILE A 411 -16.09 -2.57 -17.01
C ILE A 411 -14.70 -3.16 -17.21
N MET A 412 -14.60 -4.34 -17.81
CA MET A 412 -13.34 -4.93 -18.26
C MET A 412 -13.55 -5.98 -19.33
N GLN A 413 -12.44 -6.42 -19.94
CA GLN A 413 -12.45 -7.44 -20.99
C GLN A 413 -12.83 -8.83 -20.45
N GLU A 414 -13.41 -9.66 -21.31
CA GLU A 414 -13.51 -11.10 -21.05
C GLU A 414 -12.18 -11.83 -21.18
N GLY A 415 -11.23 -11.30 -21.98
CA GLY A 415 -9.87 -11.82 -22.12
C GLY A 415 -9.56 -12.50 -23.47
N GLY A 416 -10.53 -12.64 -24.36
CA GLY A 416 -10.35 -13.19 -25.71
C GLY A 416 -9.91 -14.65 -25.66
N PRO A 417 -8.72 -15.04 -26.17
CA PRO A 417 -8.31 -16.44 -26.20
C PRO A 417 -8.08 -17.04 -24.80
N ARG A 418 -7.99 -16.23 -23.75
CA ARG A 418 -7.88 -16.67 -22.36
C ARG A 418 -8.95 -15.98 -21.53
N MET A 419 -9.80 -16.75 -20.87
CA MET A 419 -10.76 -16.23 -19.91
C MET A 419 -10.02 -15.44 -18.81
N SER A 420 -10.43 -14.19 -18.60
CA SER A 420 -9.83 -13.31 -17.59
C SER A 420 -10.03 -13.88 -16.19
N ASP A 421 -9.01 -13.75 -15.35
CA ASP A 421 -9.08 -14.16 -13.95
C ASP A 421 -9.75 -13.10 -13.06
N ILE A 422 -9.95 -13.46 -11.79
CA ILE A 422 -10.65 -12.62 -10.82
C ILE A 422 -9.79 -11.51 -10.19
N SER A 423 -8.49 -11.43 -10.46
CA SER A 423 -7.62 -10.48 -9.72
C SER A 423 -8.00 -9.02 -9.99
N VAL A 424 -8.13 -8.65 -11.26
CA VAL A 424 -8.57 -7.29 -11.65
C VAL A 424 -10.05 -7.09 -11.29
N MET A 425 -10.89 -8.13 -11.45
CA MET A 425 -12.32 -8.06 -11.09
C MET A 425 -12.50 -7.75 -9.59
N ALA A 426 -11.70 -8.38 -8.73
CA ALA A 426 -11.75 -8.18 -7.30
C ALA A 426 -11.34 -6.74 -6.92
N HIS A 427 -10.31 -6.19 -7.56
CA HIS A 427 -9.89 -4.80 -7.39
C HIS A 427 -11.00 -3.81 -7.79
N GLU A 428 -11.55 -3.95 -9.00
CA GLU A 428 -12.62 -3.07 -9.49
C GLU A 428 -13.90 -3.17 -8.63
N PHE A 429 -14.22 -4.38 -8.18
CA PHE A 429 -15.32 -4.60 -7.25
C PHE A 429 -15.06 -3.92 -5.88
N GLY A 430 -13.80 -3.81 -5.44
CA GLY A 430 -13.45 -3.05 -4.23
C GLY A 430 -13.89 -1.59 -4.31
N HIS A 431 -13.80 -0.97 -5.48
CA HIS A 431 -14.35 0.37 -5.73
C HIS A 431 -15.88 0.41 -5.70
N MET A 432 -16.56 -0.68 -6.09
CA MET A 432 -18.02 -0.81 -5.97
C MET A 432 -18.47 -0.79 -4.50
N LEU A 433 -17.59 -1.23 -3.59
CA LEU A 433 -17.80 -1.16 -2.14
C LEU A 433 -17.43 0.21 -1.53
N GLY A 434 -16.92 1.14 -2.34
CA GLY A 434 -16.58 2.50 -1.94
C GLY A 434 -15.10 2.71 -1.55
N LEU A 435 -14.23 1.71 -1.73
CA LEU A 435 -12.81 1.86 -1.42
C LEU A 435 -12.07 2.66 -2.49
N PRO A 436 -11.09 3.50 -2.11
CA PRO A 436 -10.24 4.22 -3.06
C PRO A 436 -9.08 3.35 -3.55
N ASP A 437 -8.42 3.81 -4.61
CA ASP A 437 -7.07 3.39 -4.95
C ASP A 437 -6.07 3.78 -3.85
N LEU A 438 -5.16 2.86 -3.52
CA LEU A 438 -4.14 2.98 -2.48
C LEU A 438 -2.71 2.75 -3.01
N TYR A 439 -2.51 2.97 -4.31
CA TYR A 439 -1.19 2.98 -4.94
C TYR A 439 -0.26 4.07 -4.41
N ALA A 440 1.01 3.93 -4.76
CA ALA A 440 2.06 4.94 -4.64
C ALA A 440 1.54 6.35 -4.90
N ARG A 441 1.96 7.27 -4.04
CA ARG A 441 1.71 8.69 -4.22
C ARG A 441 2.99 9.39 -4.64
N PRO A 442 2.89 10.33 -5.61
CA PRO A 442 3.86 11.40 -5.82
C PRO A 442 4.47 12.02 -4.56
N GLU A 443 3.65 12.27 -3.54
CA GLU A 443 4.09 12.93 -2.30
C GLU A 443 4.98 12.06 -1.41
N ASN A 444 5.15 10.78 -1.73
CA ASN A 444 6.06 9.86 -1.04
C ASN A 444 7.00 9.18 -2.06
N PRO A 445 7.98 9.92 -2.61
CA PRO A 445 8.88 9.40 -3.64
C PRO A 445 9.61 8.14 -3.14
N GLY A 446 9.45 7.02 -3.85
CA GLY A 446 10.03 5.72 -3.48
C GLY A 446 9.10 4.74 -2.77
N SER A 447 7.86 5.13 -2.43
CA SER A 447 6.83 4.23 -1.87
C SER A 447 5.97 3.62 -2.97
N GLU A 448 5.71 2.31 -2.96
CA GLU A 448 4.71 1.65 -3.83
C GLU A 448 3.25 1.84 -3.33
N GLY A 449 3.03 2.70 -2.34
CA GLY A 449 1.75 2.84 -1.65
C GLY A 449 1.57 1.72 -0.64
N LEU A 450 0.56 0.87 -0.85
CA LEU A 450 0.41 -0.36 -0.05
C LEU A 450 1.01 -1.59 -0.77
N GLY A 451 1.55 -1.42 -1.98
CA GLY A 451 2.22 -2.46 -2.74
C GLY A 451 1.36 -3.71 -2.95
N VAL A 452 2.02 -4.86 -3.04
CA VAL A 452 1.35 -6.18 -3.21
C VAL A 452 0.65 -6.69 -1.95
N TRP A 453 0.59 -5.90 -0.88
CA TRP A 453 0.03 -6.29 0.42
C TRP A 453 -1.45 -5.93 0.59
N CYS A 454 -2.00 -5.13 -0.33
CA CYS A 454 -3.40 -4.73 -0.33
C CYS A 454 -4.00 -4.84 -1.73
N LEU A 455 -5.19 -5.46 -1.84
CA LEU A 455 -5.94 -5.55 -3.10
C LEU A 455 -6.15 -4.19 -3.78
N MET A 456 -6.36 -3.13 -3.00
CA MET A 456 -6.60 -1.77 -3.52
C MET A 456 -5.32 -1.04 -3.96
N SER A 457 -4.20 -1.74 -4.07
CA SER A 457 -2.92 -1.25 -4.59
C SER A 457 -2.43 -2.22 -5.67
N ASN A 458 -1.19 -2.70 -5.60
CA ASN A 458 -0.56 -3.45 -6.68
C ASN A 458 -1.02 -4.91 -6.62
N GLN A 459 -1.45 -5.47 -7.75
CA GLN A 459 -1.82 -6.88 -7.81
C GLN A 459 -0.60 -7.80 -7.60
N THR A 460 -0.78 -8.91 -6.87
CA THR A 460 0.20 -10.02 -6.88
C THR A 460 0.25 -10.74 -8.23
N GLY A 461 -0.85 -10.69 -8.99
CA GLY A 461 -1.00 -11.34 -10.29
C GLY A 461 -1.37 -12.83 -10.21
N GLY A 462 -1.41 -13.49 -11.37
CA GLY A 462 -1.57 -14.95 -11.49
C GLY A 462 -2.97 -15.49 -11.15
N GLY A 463 -4.02 -14.66 -11.17
CA GLY A 463 -5.40 -15.07 -10.90
C GLY A 463 -5.73 -15.41 -9.45
N ARG A 464 -4.81 -15.15 -8.51
CA ARG A 464 -5.02 -15.26 -7.06
C ARG A 464 -4.87 -13.88 -6.41
N PRO A 465 -5.97 -13.10 -6.25
CA PRO A 465 -5.90 -11.80 -5.60
C PRO A 465 -5.50 -11.93 -4.13
N GLN A 466 -4.66 -11.02 -3.64
CA GLN A 466 -4.35 -10.88 -2.23
C GLN A 466 -5.51 -10.23 -1.44
N HIS A 467 -5.54 -10.42 -0.12
CA HIS A 467 -6.52 -9.74 0.73
C HIS A 467 -6.33 -8.22 0.74
N MET A 468 -7.42 -7.52 1.05
CA MET A 468 -7.41 -6.12 1.46
C MET A 468 -6.65 -5.93 2.78
N GLY A 469 -5.94 -4.82 2.95
CA GLY A 469 -5.29 -4.47 4.23
C GLY A 469 -6.30 -4.08 5.33
N ALA A 470 -5.85 -4.04 6.57
CA ALA A 470 -6.64 -3.77 7.77
C ALA A 470 -7.41 -2.45 7.68
N TRP A 471 -6.82 -1.43 7.07
CA TRP A 471 -7.51 -0.16 6.86
C TRP A 471 -8.78 -0.35 6.01
N CYS A 472 -8.68 -1.02 4.85
CA CYS A 472 -9.84 -1.31 4.01
C CYS A 472 -10.89 -2.14 4.75
N LYS A 473 -10.46 -3.21 5.44
CA LYS A 473 -11.35 -4.08 6.21
C LYS A 473 -12.06 -3.31 7.34
N GLU A 474 -11.36 -2.40 8.02
CA GLU A 474 -11.96 -1.52 9.02
C GLU A 474 -12.97 -0.55 8.40
N GLN A 475 -12.61 0.10 7.28
CA GLN A 475 -13.52 1.00 6.58
C GLN A 475 -14.82 0.29 6.20
N LEU A 476 -14.75 -0.95 5.73
CA LEU A 476 -15.91 -1.76 5.37
C LEU A 476 -16.64 -2.38 6.58
N GLY A 477 -16.03 -2.35 7.78
CA GLY A 477 -16.59 -2.94 9.01
C GLY A 477 -16.40 -4.44 9.09
N TRP A 478 -15.49 -4.99 8.28
CA TRP A 478 -15.12 -6.39 8.30
C TRP A 478 -14.11 -6.72 9.39
N LEU A 479 -13.34 -5.72 9.82
CA LEU A 479 -12.37 -5.81 10.91
C LEU A 479 -12.65 -4.72 11.94
N LYS A 480 -12.56 -5.07 13.23
CA LYS A 480 -12.68 -4.13 14.34
C LYS A 480 -11.38 -4.12 15.15
N PRO A 481 -10.45 -3.19 14.87
CA PRO A 481 -9.19 -3.12 15.60
C PRO A 481 -9.39 -2.79 17.08
N THR A 482 -8.55 -3.40 17.93
CA THR A 482 -8.47 -3.07 19.35
C THR A 482 -7.60 -1.84 19.55
N VAL A 483 -8.16 -0.75 20.08
CA VAL A 483 -7.44 0.53 20.26
C VAL A 483 -6.58 0.45 21.52
N ILE A 484 -5.27 0.36 21.35
CA ILE A 484 -4.30 0.19 22.44
C ILE A 484 -4.01 1.51 23.12
N ASP A 485 -3.83 1.46 24.44
CA ASP A 485 -3.25 2.54 25.24
C ASP A 485 -1.72 2.43 25.32
N PRO A 486 -0.96 3.18 24.51
CA PRO A 486 0.50 3.20 24.60
C PRO A 486 1.06 3.98 25.81
N THR A 487 0.22 4.66 26.61
CA THR A 487 0.68 5.30 27.87
C THR A 487 1.06 4.27 28.92
N VAL A 488 0.47 3.07 28.86
CA VAL A 488 0.75 1.96 29.76
C VAL A 488 1.58 0.91 29.01
N PRO A 489 2.85 0.71 29.38
CA PRO A 489 3.67 -0.28 28.71
C PRO A 489 3.10 -1.69 28.88
N GLN A 490 3.04 -2.45 27.78
CA GLN A 490 2.45 -3.79 27.78
C GLN A 490 3.10 -4.70 26.73
N LYS A 491 3.17 -6.00 27.05
CA LYS A 491 3.56 -7.05 26.11
C LYS A 491 2.32 -7.54 25.37
N LEU A 492 2.35 -7.53 24.05
CA LEU A 492 1.21 -7.88 23.20
C LEU A 492 1.52 -9.09 22.32
N ILE A 493 0.49 -9.91 22.10
CA ILE A 493 0.51 -11.01 21.15
C ILE A 493 -0.66 -10.84 20.17
N LEU A 494 -0.35 -10.96 18.87
CA LEU A 494 -1.28 -10.78 17.77
C LEU A 494 -1.36 -12.05 16.94
N GLY A 495 -2.56 -12.59 16.79
CA GLY A 495 -2.87 -13.70 15.92
C GLY A 495 -2.97 -13.30 14.44
N PRO A 496 -3.02 -14.27 13.52
CA PRO A 496 -3.29 -14.00 12.12
C PRO A 496 -4.61 -13.26 11.90
N VAL A 497 -4.60 -12.26 11.00
CA VAL A 497 -5.82 -11.57 10.57
C VAL A 497 -6.64 -12.40 9.58
N ASN A 498 -6.02 -13.38 8.90
CA ASN A 498 -6.72 -14.32 8.02
C ASN A 498 -7.77 -15.10 8.82
N GLY A 499 -9.05 -14.97 8.47
CA GLY A 499 -10.15 -15.64 9.17
C GLY A 499 -10.58 -14.98 10.49
N SER A 500 -10.09 -13.78 10.81
CA SER A 500 -10.43 -13.05 12.04
C SER A 500 -10.94 -11.65 11.75
N ASP A 501 -11.95 -11.22 12.49
CA ASP A 501 -12.50 -9.86 12.45
C ASP A 501 -12.09 -8.98 13.63
N VAL A 502 -11.19 -9.47 14.48
CA VAL A 502 -10.71 -8.75 15.68
C VAL A 502 -9.19 -8.75 15.84
N GLU A 503 -8.45 -9.63 15.14
CA GLU A 503 -6.98 -9.74 15.21
C GLU A 503 -6.27 -8.58 14.49
N CYS A 504 -6.39 -7.39 15.07
CA CYS A 504 -5.69 -6.18 14.66
C CYS A 504 -5.60 -5.20 15.85
N PHE A 505 -4.44 -4.57 16.03
CA PHE A 505 -4.30 -3.48 16.99
C PHE A 505 -4.28 -2.14 16.28
N LYS A 506 -4.96 -1.14 16.87
CA LYS A 506 -4.88 0.27 16.48
C LYS A 506 -4.13 1.03 17.55
N VAL A 507 -3.03 1.68 17.17
CA VAL A 507 -2.18 2.43 18.10
C VAL A 507 -2.26 3.90 17.74
N LEU A 508 -2.75 4.73 18.67
CA LEU A 508 -2.90 6.17 18.41
C LEU A 508 -1.55 6.88 18.52
N ILE A 509 -1.12 7.51 17.42
CA ILE A 509 -0.02 8.49 17.44
C ILE A 509 -0.56 9.85 17.90
N ARG A 510 -1.81 10.15 17.55
CA ARG A 510 -2.56 11.33 17.99
C ARG A 510 -3.89 10.92 18.65
N PRO A 511 -4.26 11.51 19.82
CA PRO A 511 -5.47 11.13 20.54
C PRO A 511 -6.78 11.31 19.75
N ASP A 512 -6.81 12.27 18.81
CA ASP A 512 -7.94 12.59 17.94
C ASP A 512 -8.17 11.57 16.82
N GLY A 513 -7.27 10.59 16.66
CA GLY A 513 -7.36 9.58 15.60
C GLY A 513 -7.06 10.13 14.20
N SER A 514 -6.56 11.37 14.08
CA SER A 514 -6.06 11.92 12.82
C SER A 514 -4.81 11.20 12.33
N GLU A 515 -4.08 10.56 13.25
CA GLU A 515 -2.90 9.77 12.95
C GLU A 515 -2.77 8.56 13.89
N TYR A 516 -2.57 7.39 13.31
CA TYR A 516 -2.49 6.12 14.05
C TYR A 516 -1.76 5.06 13.25
N LEU A 517 -1.38 3.97 13.93
CA LEU A 517 -0.88 2.75 13.30
C LEU A 517 -1.96 1.67 13.34
N LEU A 518 -2.04 0.85 12.30
CA LEU A 518 -2.74 -0.44 12.31
C LEU A 518 -1.71 -1.56 12.21
N LEU A 519 -1.78 -2.50 13.14
CA LEU A 519 -0.89 -3.65 13.23
C LEU A 519 -1.70 -4.87 12.82
N GLU A 520 -1.32 -5.53 11.73
CA GLU A 520 -1.94 -6.78 11.25
C GLU A 520 -0.88 -7.86 11.05
N ASN A 521 -1.18 -9.09 11.45
CA ASN A 521 -0.31 -10.23 11.19
C ASN A 521 -0.89 -11.05 10.02
N ARG A 522 -0.18 -11.10 8.89
CA ARG A 522 -0.61 -11.79 7.66
C ARG A 522 0.10 -13.11 7.51
N ARG A 523 -0.62 -14.13 7.04
CA ARG A 523 -0.09 -15.48 6.77
C ARG A 523 -0.27 -15.84 5.30
N ARG A 524 0.62 -16.64 4.75
CA ARG A 524 0.48 -17.18 3.38
C ARG A 524 -0.55 -18.32 3.35
N ALA A 525 -1.82 -17.96 3.52
CA ALA A 525 -2.94 -18.90 3.58
C ALA A 525 -4.13 -18.40 2.76
N GLY A 526 -4.93 -19.33 2.24
CA GLY A 526 -6.09 -18.98 1.40
C GLY A 526 -5.66 -18.15 0.17
N PHE A 527 -6.37 -17.06 -0.07
CA PHE A 527 -6.05 -16.11 -1.14
C PHE A 527 -4.70 -15.39 -0.95
N ASP A 528 -4.23 -15.24 0.30
CA ASP A 528 -2.91 -14.66 0.60
C ASP A 528 -1.73 -15.61 0.35
N SER A 529 -1.97 -16.84 -0.11
CA SER A 529 -0.90 -17.82 -0.37
C SER A 529 0.14 -17.34 -1.40
N SER A 530 -0.20 -16.35 -2.23
CA SER A 530 0.71 -15.72 -3.22
C SER A 530 1.52 -14.53 -2.66
N LEU A 531 1.25 -14.07 -1.43
CA LEU A 531 2.03 -12.99 -0.81
C LEU A 531 3.52 -13.35 -0.80
N PRO A 532 4.44 -12.38 -0.91
CA PRO A 532 5.88 -12.65 -0.96
C PRO A 532 6.46 -13.10 0.39
N ALA A 533 5.84 -12.71 1.51
CA ALA A 533 6.20 -13.13 2.86
C ALA A 533 4.98 -13.09 3.81
N GLU A 534 5.20 -13.46 5.07
CA GLU A 534 4.22 -13.46 6.15
C GLU A 534 4.82 -12.85 7.41
N GLY A 535 3.99 -12.27 8.27
CA GLY A 535 4.42 -11.57 9.47
C GLY A 535 3.58 -10.34 9.76
N LEU A 536 4.12 -9.48 10.62
CA LEU A 536 3.47 -8.26 11.06
C LEU A 536 3.67 -7.14 10.04
N LEU A 537 2.59 -6.64 9.46
CA LEU A 537 2.57 -5.39 8.71
C LEU A 537 2.14 -4.25 9.63
N ILE A 538 2.80 -3.11 9.48
CA ILE A 538 2.48 -1.87 10.20
C ILE A 538 2.00 -0.85 9.16
N TRP A 539 0.71 -0.51 9.20
CA TRP A 539 0.16 0.57 8.39
C TRP A 539 0.17 1.86 9.19
N HIS A 540 0.84 2.89 8.69
CA HIS A 540 0.77 4.24 9.24
C HIS A 540 -0.33 5.01 8.54
N VAL A 541 -1.38 5.36 9.28
CA VAL A 541 -2.54 6.07 8.75
C VAL A 541 -2.48 7.53 9.16
N VAL A 542 -2.45 8.42 8.17
CA VAL A 542 -2.41 9.89 8.36
C VAL A 542 -3.61 10.50 7.62
N GLY A 543 -4.48 11.22 8.32
CA GLY A 543 -5.65 11.84 7.70
C GLY A 543 -6.57 10.83 7.00
N ASN A 544 -6.75 9.65 7.61
CA ASN A 544 -7.48 8.52 7.04
C ASN A 544 -6.88 7.94 5.74
N ARG A 545 -5.57 8.08 5.54
CA ARG A 545 -4.84 7.49 4.40
C ARG A 545 -3.74 6.57 4.90
N PRO A 546 -3.79 5.26 4.60
CA PRO A 546 -2.76 4.32 5.01
C PRO A 546 -1.50 4.42 4.13
N VAL A 547 -0.35 4.17 4.74
CA VAL A 547 0.96 3.94 4.11
C VAL A 547 1.57 2.71 4.78
N LEU A 548 2.19 1.82 4.01
CA LEU A 548 2.88 0.66 4.56
C LEU A 548 4.27 1.06 5.09
N GLN A 549 4.59 0.64 6.31
CA GLN A 549 5.92 0.80 6.88
C GLN A 549 6.74 -0.47 6.65
N GLU A 550 7.61 -0.42 5.64
CA GLU A 550 8.41 -1.55 5.18
C GLU A 550 9.61 -1.79 6.09
N SER A 551 9.68 -2.94 6.74
CA SER A 551 10.67 -3.17 7.80
C SER A 551 12.13 -3.08 7.33
N HIS A 552 12.40 -3.30 6.04
CA HIS A 552 13.74 -3.19 5.45
C HIS A 552 14.21 -1.74 5.21
N GLY A 553 13.41 -0.73 5.56
CA GLY A 553 13.84 0.67 5.66
C GLY A 553 14.24 1.30 4.33
N VAL A 554 13.25 1.85 3.59
CA VAL A 554 13.55 2.66 2.40
C VAL A 554 13.24 4.12 2.69
N ASP A 555 14.28 4.94 2.74
CA ASP A 555 14.21 6.35 2.38
C ASP A 555 15.10 6.55 1.13
N GLY A 556 14.51 7.04 0.03
CA GLY A 556 15.24 7.64 -1.09
C GLY A 556 15.30 6.86 -2.42
N PRO A 557 15.59 7.56 -3.54
CA PRO A 557 15.53 7.05 -4.93
C PRO A 557 16.63 6.04 -5.31
N SER A 558 17.45 5.63 -4.34
CA SER A 558 18.57 4.68 -4.54
C SER A 558 18.52 3.48 -3.58
N GLY A 559 17.41 3.24 -2.89
CA GLY A 559 17.26 2.08 -2.00
C GLY A 559 17.54 0.75 -2.72
N PRO A 560 18.22 -0.23 -2.09
CA PRO A 560 18.54 -1.48 -2.75
C PRO A 560 17.25 -2.18 -3.16
N ARG A 561 17.14 -2.56 -4.45
CA ARG A 561 16.05 -3.35 -5.04
C ARG A 561 15.27 -4.15 -3.98
N SER A 562 14.07 -3.67 -3.66
CA SER A 562 13.22 -4.08 -2.55
C SER A 562 13.07 -5.60 -2.46
N TYR A 563 13.61 -6.23 -1.42
CA TYR A 563 13.23 -7.60 -1.09
C TYR A 563 11.82 -7.54 -0.50
N VAL A 564 10.79 -7.64 -1.34
CA VAL A 564 9.38 -7.60 -0.88
C VAL A 564 9.12 -8.68 0.19
N SER A 565 9.91 -9.76 0.21
CA SER A 565 9.91 -10.78 1.24
C SER A 565 10.39 -10.33 2.63
N MET A 566 11.02 -9.15 2.75
CA MET A 566 11.52 -8.55 3.99
C MET A 566 10.66 -7.36 4.44
N VAL A 567 9.50 -7.13 3.81
CA VAL A 567 8.58 -6.05 4.23
C VAL A 567 7.98 -6.30 5.62
N PRO A 568 7.44 -7.51 5.94
CA PRO A 568 6.85 -7.75 7.26
C PRO A 568 7.90 -7.79 8.37
N TYR A 569 7.48 -7.40 9.56
CA TYR A 569 8.23 -7.60 10.80
C TYR A 569 7.98 -9.00 11.40
N PRO A 570 8.96 -9.58 12.10
CA PRO A 570 10.36 -9.18 12.07
C PRO A 570 11.00 -9.54 10.73
N SER A 571 11.95 -8.73 10.28
CA SER A 571 12.88 -9.10 9.22
C SER A 571 14.31 -9.20 9.76
N GLU A 572 15.24 -9.68 8.94
CA GLU A 572 16.67 -9.65 9.27
C GLU A 572 17.17 -8.23 9.53
N SER A 573 16.61 -7.25 8.84
CA SER A 573 16.99 -5.84 8.95
C SER A 573 16.38 -5.17 10.17
N ASN A 574 15.17 -5.57 10.57
CA ASN A 574 14.45 -4.84 11.61
C ASN A 574 13.47 -5.69 12.42
N THR A 575 13.62 -5.58 13.74
CA THR A 575 12.76 -6.24 14.75
C THR A 575 12.06 -5.22 15.66
N MET A 576 12.08 -3.94 15.27
CA MET A 576 11.50 -2.85 16.04
C MET A 576 10.98 -1.73 15.14
N PHE A 577 9.93 -1.06 15.58
CA PHE A 577 9.38 0.12 14.94
C PHE A 577 9.26 1.21 16.00
N THR A 578 10.21 2.13 15.98
CA THR A 578 10.42 3.11 17.04
C THR A 578 10.58 4.52 16.44
N PRO A 579 10.68 5.56 17.28
CA PRO A 579 10.96 6.90 16.79
C PRO A 579 12.35 7.04 16.16
N PHE A 580 13.22 6.03 16.33
CA PHE A 580 14.62 6.04 15.91
C PHE A 580 14.94 5.04 14.79
N THR A 581 14.00 4.19 14.42
CA THR A 581 14.16 3.27 13.29
C THR A 581 13.80 3.94 11.97
N THR A 582 14.30 3.38 10.87
CA THR A 582 13.76 3.61 9.52
C THR A 582 13.12 2.31 9.05
N PRO A 583 11.80 2.27 8.82
CA PRO A 583 10.83 3.35 9.00
C PRO A 583 10.57 3.70 10.47
N SER A 584 10.03 4.89 10.71
CA SER A 584 9.89 5.50 12.04
C SER A 584 8.43 5.63 12.49
N SER A 585 8.21 5.52 13.80
CA SER A 585 6.91 5.79 14.45
C SER A 585 6.63 7.28 14.68
N LYS A 586 7.49 8.18 14.20
CA LYS A 586 7.31 9.63 14.36
C LYS A 586 6.07 10.10 13.60
N SER A 587 5.34 11.04 14.20
CA SER A 587 4.20 11.70 13.56
C SER A 587 4.62 12.35 12.23
N GLN A 588 3.85 12.16 11.17
CA GLN A 588 4.04 12.88 9.90
C GLN A 588 3.36 14.26 9.89
N LEU A 589 2.45 14.52 10.82
CA LEU A 589 1.76 15.82 10.95
C LEU A 589 2.50 16.79 11.88
N GLY A 590 3.64 16.38 12.43
CA GLY A 590 4.30 17.09 13.53
C GLY A 590 3.56 16.89 14.86
N GLY A 591 4.28 17.10 15.97
CA GLY A 591 3.76 16.73 17.30
C GLY A 591 3.57 15.21 17.40
N GLY A 592 2.53 14.76 18.12
CA GLY A 592 2.21 13.33 18.27
C GLY A 592 3.14 12.59 19.24
N LEU A 593 2.64 11.49 19.80
CA LEU A 593 3.38 10.68 20.76
C LEU A 593 4.06 9.52 20.02
N PRO A 594 5.39 9.51 19.91
CA PRO A 594 6.07 8.54 19.07
C PRO A 594 6.17 7.22 19.85
N VAL A 595 5.60 6.15 19.28
CA VAL A 595 5.42 4.86 19.96
C VAL A 595 6.59 3.93 19.71
N TYR A 596 7.06 3.26 20.76
CA TYR A 596 8.04 2.20 20.66
C TYR A 596 7.30 0.87 20.52
N ILE A 597 7.50 0.20 19.39
CA ILE A 597 7.14 -1.21 19.20
C ILE A 597 8.46 -1.97 19.13
N THR A 598 8.85 -2.62 20.22
CA THR A 598 10.15 -3.30 20.32
C THR A 598 9.97 -4.81 20.45
N ASN A 599 11.07 -5.54 20.29
CA ASN A 599 11.13 -6.98 20.50
C ASN A 599 10.07 -7.75 19.69
N ILE A 600 9.89 -7.37 18.41
CA ILE A 600 8.95 -8.03 17.52
C ILE A 600 9.51 -9.42 17.19
N ARG A 601 8.75 -10.47 17.51
CA ARG A 601 9.13 -11.87 17.29
C ARG A 601 7.97 -12.65 16.71
N GLN A 602 8.25 -13.48 15.72
CA GLN A 602 7.29 -14.45 15.20
C GLN A 602 7.43 -15.77 15.97
N LEU A 603 6.32 -16.29 16.48
CA LEU A 603 6.24 -17.58 17.14
C LEU A 603 6.10 -18.72 16.12
N PRO A 604 6.49 -19.96 16.47
CA PRO A 604 6.36 -21.12 15.58
C PRO A 604 4.94 -21.40 15.05
N ASP A 605 3.91 -20.96 15.78
CA ASP A 605 2.50 -21.11 15.40
C ASP A 605 1.98 -19.95 14.53
N GLY A 606 2.86 -19.03 14.12
CA GLY A 606 2.55 -17.91 13.25
C GLY A 606 2.01 -16.66 13.97
N ARG A 607 1.81 -16.69 15.29
CA ARG A 607 1.49 -15.48 16.08
C ARG A 607 2.71 -14.57 16.18
N VAL A 608 2.50 -13.27 16.38
CA VAL A 608 3.57 -12.28 16.57
C VAL A 608 3.48 -11.67 17.95
N THR A 609 4.59 -11.62 18.67
CA THR A 609 4.73 -10.98 19.98
C THR A 609 5.57 -9.73 19.88
N PHE A 610 5.24 -8.68 20.64
CA PHE A 610 6.01 -7.44 20.71
C PHE A 610 5.71 -6.67 21.99
N TYR A 611 6.55 -5.70 22.32
CA TYR A 611 6.35 -4.77 23.44
C TYR A 611 5.89 -3.42 22.89
N ILE A 612 5.01 -2.74 23.61
CA ILE A 612 4.53 -1.41 23.22
C ILE A 612 4.55 -0.43 24.39
N GLY A 613 4.93 0.82 24.11
CA GLY A 613 4.86 1.94 25.05
C GLY A 613 5.46 3.23 24.47
N TYR A 614 5.52 4.29 25.27
CA TYR A 614 6.22 5.55 24.92
C TYR A 614 7.68 5.61 25.37
N GLN A 615 8.17 4.54 25.99
CA GLN A 615 9.55 4.39 26.40
C GLN A 615 10.12 3.16 25.72
N PHE A 616 11.40 3.21 25.38
CA PHE A 616 12.12 2.03 24.93
C PHE A 616 12.14 1.00 26.07
N GLN A 617 11.66 -0.22 25.80
CA GLN A 617 11.59 -1.32 26.75
C GLN A 617 12.54 -2.44 26.39
#